data_AF-A0A2E1LAS5-F1
#
_entry.id   AF-A0A2E1LAS5-F1
#
_cell.length_a   1.000
_cell.length_b   1.000
_cell.length_c   1.000
_cell.angle_alpha   90.00
_cell.angle_beta   90.00
_cell.angle_gamma   90.00
#
_symmetry.space_group_name_H-M   'P 1'
#
loop_
_entity.id
_entity.type
_entity.pdbx_description
1 polymer ?
#
loop_
_entity_poly.entity_id
_entity_poly.type
_entity_poly.pdbx_seq_one_letter_code
_entity_poly.pdbx_strand_id
1 'polypeptide(L)'
;MLDIDNQLFENPPDQFKAPDGNLYLTVRSIVYDSWITWKDALPVDTAQREMLNSDQYANITELAGRIHKFHQALPGYKATMEPPFEFVLWWDPTDTDPEWNSGKTCRFMLSDFAASDLIHYNKSRRGNRLELKQLTQRLVEAKAIN
;
A
#
# COMPACT_ATOMS: atom_id res chain seq x y z
N MET A 1 8.15 5.98 35.02
CA MET A 1 7.23 6.33 33.91
C MET A 1 7.69 7.66 33.33
N LEU A 2 8.91 7.66 32.81
CA LEU A 2 9.64 8.75 32.16
C LEU A 2 10.57 7.97 31.22
N ASP A 3 10.40 8.06 29.90
CA ASP A 3 11.40 7.66 28.88
C ASP A 3 10.80 7.57 27.46
N ILE A 4 9.46 7.60 27.30
CA ILE A 4 8.85 7.61 25.95
C ILE A 4 9.14 8.94 25.24
N ASP A 5 9.06 10.05 25.96
CA ASP A 5 9.24 11.38 25.38
C ASP A 5 10.70 11.61 24.93
N ASN A 6 11.69 11.11 25.68
CA ASN A 6 13.11 11.24 25.29
C ASN A 6 13.48 10.37 24.08
N GLN A 7 12.89 9.18 23.93
CA GLN A 7 13.14 8.30 22.78
C GLN A 7 12.65 8.88 21.45
N LEU A 8 11.57 9.69 21.47
CA LEU A 8 11.06 10.37 20.27
C LEU A 8 11.98 11.48 19.75
N PHE A 9 12.76 12.11 20.63
CA PHE A 9 13.75 13.12 20.23
C PHE A 9 15.05 12.50 19.74
N GLU A 10 15.41 11.31 20.23
CA GLU A 10 16.60 10.58 19.82
C GLU A 10 16.40 9.79 18.52
N ASN A 11 15.18 9.30 18.26
CA ASN A 11 14.81 8.62 17.02
C ASN A 11 13.48 9.19 16.49
N PRO A 12 13.53 10.28 15.69
CA PRO A 12 12.33 10.85 15.10
C PRO A 12 11.60 9.78 14.26
N PRO A 13 10.25 9.79 14.23
CA PRO A 13 9.50 8.82 13.45
C PRO A 13 9.86 8.92 11.97
N ASP A 14 9.95 7.77 11.31
CA ASP A 14 10.30 7.69 9.89
C ASP A 14 9.31 8.50 9.03
N GLN A 15 9.85 9.30 8.11
CA GLN A 15 9.10 10.29 7.35
C GLN A 15 9.69 10.46 5.94
N PHE A 16 8.89 11.02 5.05
CA PHE A 16 9.31 11.37 3.69
C PHE A 16 8.62 12.66 3.23
N LYS A 17 9.27 13.38 2.34
CA LYS A 17 8.68 14.55 1.67
C LYS A 17 8.01 14.08 0.38
N ALA A 18 6.70 14.27 0.29
CA ALA A 18 5.95 13.92 -0.90
C ALA A 18 6.13 14.99 -2.01
N PRO A 19 5.84 14.65 -3.28
CA PRO A 19 5.92 15.59 -4.40
C PRO A 19 4.97 16.80 -4.30
N ASP A 20 3.92 16.71 -3.48
CA ASP A 20 3.03 17.83 -3.18
C ASP A 20 3.66 18.87 -2.22
N GLY A 21 4.87 18.61 -1.73
CA GLY A 21 5.63 19.47 -0.84
C GLY A 21 5.39 19.20 0.65
N ASN A 22 4.42 18.35 1.00
CA ASN A 22 4.11 18.02 2.39
C ASN A 22 5.05 16.95 2.94
N LEU A 23 5.24 16.96 4.25
CA LEU A 23 6.00 15.95 4.99
C LEU A 23 5.03 14.96 5.64
N TYR A 24 5.21 13.67 5.37
CA TYR A 24 4.36 12.60 5.88
C TYR A 24 5.17 11.61 6.71
N LEU A 25 4.59 11.13 7.81
CA LEU A 25 5.12 9.98 8.54
C LEU A 25 4.81 8.70 7.76
N THR A 26 5.78 7.80 7.62
CA THR A 26 5.61 6.59 6.80
C THR A 26 4.60 5.61 7.41
N VAL A 27 4.42 5.65 8.74
CA VAL A 27 3.43 4.84 9.47
C VAL A 27 1.99 5.30 9.29
N ARG A 28 1.76 6.46 8.66
CA ARG A 28 0.40 6.96 8.42
C ARG A 28 -0.21 6.28 7.20
N SER A 29 -1.52 6.07 7.27
CA SER A 29 -2.30 5.54 6.17
C SER A 29 -2.23 6.47 4.94
N ILE A 30 -2.03 5.89 3.76
CA ILE A 30 -2.06 6.61 2.48
C ILE A 30 -3.46 7.16 2.22
N VAL A 31 -4.48 6.34 2.53
CA VAL A 31 -5.90 6.70 2.43
C VAL A 31 -6.49 6.75 3.84
N TYR A 32 -7.29 7.79 4.11
CA TYR A 32 -7.97 7.94 5.40
C TYR A 32 -8.78 6.69 5.75
N ASP A 33 -8.71 6.26 7.01
CA ASP A 33 -9.40 5.07 7.53
C ASP A 33 -9.00 3.74 6.83
N SER A 34 -7.83 3.70 6.18
CA SER A 34 -7.28 2.48 5.59
C SER A 34 -6.15 1.89 6.43
N TRP A 35 -5.95 0.59 6.28
CA TRP A 35 -4.82 -0.16 6.85
C TRP A 35 -3.55 -0.09 6.01
N ILE A 36 -3.55 0.68 4.92
CA ILE A 36 -2.44 0.74 3.96
C ILE A 36 -1.62 1.99 4.27
N THR A 37 -0.38 1.81 4.69
CA THR A 37 0.53 2.88 5.12
C THR A 37 1.57 3.21 4.05
N TRP A 38 2.18 4.38 4.16
CA TRP A 38 3.29 4.76 3.28
C TRP A 38 4.49 3.81 3.39
N LYS A 39 4.72 3.23 4.57
CA LYS A 39 5.75 2.21 4.81
C LYS A 39 5.53 0.95 3.96
N ASP A 40 4.28 0.63 3.64
CA ASP A 40 3.95 -0.53 2.80
C ASP A 40 4.24 -0.28 1.31
N ALA A 41 4.19 0.98 0.88
CA ALA A 41 4.30 1.36 -0.53
C ALA A 41 5.69 1.90 -0.92
N LEU A 42 6.45 2.44 0.03
CA LEU A 42 7.74 3.08 -0.22
C LEU A 42 8.92 2.16 0.10
N PRO A 43 10.05 2.29 -0.62
CA PRO A 43 11.29 1.61 -0.27
C PRO A 43 11.76 1.91 1.15
N VAL A 44 12.43 0.92 1.76
CA VAL A 44 13.05 1.09 3.08
C VAL A 44 14.17 2.13 3.03
N ASP A 45 14.95 2.15 1.95
CA ASP A 45 16.01 3.13 1.72
C ASP A 45 15.43 4.53 1.50
N THR A 46 15.76 5.46 2.40
CA THR A 46 15.29 6.85 2.35
C THR A 46 15.76 7.59 1.11
N ALA A 47 16.95 7.28 0.58
CA ALA A 47 17.46 7.93 -0.63
C ALA A 47 16.62 7.58 -1.87
N GLN A 48 16.11 6.35 -1.92
CA GLN A 48 15.21 5.91 -3.00
C GLN A 48 13.86 6.63 -2.94
N ARG A 49 13.38 7.00 -1.75
CA ARG A 49 12.12 7.75 -1.60
C ARG A 49 12.18 9.14 -2.23
N GLU A 50 13.37 9.75 -2.29
CA GLU A 50 13.57 11.05 -2.95
C GLU A 50 13.37 10.99 -4.47
N MET A 51 13.41 9.78 -5.05
CA MET A 51 13.12 9.56 -6.47
C MET A 51 11.62 9.57 -6.79
N LEU A 52 10.76 9.63 -5.76
CA LEU A 52 9.31 9.62 -5.92
C LEU A 52 8.88 10.92 -6.63
N ASN A 53 8.34 10.78 -7.83
CA ASN A 53 7.78 11.90 -8.58
C ASN A 53 6.26 12.00 -8.44
N SER A 54 5.69 13.11 -8.94
CA SER A 54 4.25 13.40 -8.82
C SER A 54 3.36 12.32 -9.44
N ASP A 55 3.77 11.72 -10.56
CA ASP A 55 3.00 10.68 -11.23
C ASP A 55 2.99 9.38 -10.42
N GLN A 56 4.14 8.97 -9.90
CA GLN A 56 4.26 7.78 -9.05
C GLN A 56 3.48 7.96 -7.74
N TYR A 57 3.57 9.14 -7.13
CA TYR A 57 2.79 9.47 -5.93
C TYR A 57 1.28 9.39 -6.18
N ALA A 58 0.81 9.93 -7.31
CA ALA A 58 -0.58 9.83 -7.71
C ALA A 58 -1.00 8.37 -7.96
N ASN A 59 -0.16 7.58 -8.63
CA ASN A 59 -0.42 6.16 -8.91
C ASN A 59 -0.53 5.33 -7.63
N ILE A 60 0.40 5.52 -6.69
CA ILE A 60 0.39 4.84 -5.37
C ILE A 60 -0.88 5.19 -4.61
N THR A 61 -1.22 6.49 -4.54
CA THR A 61 -2.41 6.97 -3.84
C THR A 61 -3.69 6.42 -4.46
N GLU A 62 -3.77 6.38 -5.79
CA GLU A 62 -4.90 5.81 -6.52
C GLU A 62 -5.03 4.31 -6.25
N LEU A 63 -3.95 3.55 -6.39
CA LEU A 63 -3.94 2.11 -6.16
C LEU A 63 -4.32 1.78 -4.71
N ALA A 64 -3.77 2.50 -3.73
CA ALA A 64 -4.14 2.37 -2.32
C ALA A 64 -5.64 2.63 -2.11
N GLY A 65 -6.20 3.64 -2.76
CA GLY A 65 -7.65 3.92 -2.72
C GLY A 65 -8.50 2.78 -3.28
N ARG A 66 -8.06 2.15 -4.36
CA ARG A 66 -8.74 1.00 -4.98
C ARG A 66 -8.64 -0.25 -4.13
N ILE A 67 -7.48 -0.52 -3.53
CA ILE A 67 -7.27 -1.66 -2.62
C ILE A 67 -8.08 -1.45 -1.33
N HIS A 68 -8.10 -0.24 -0.78
CA HIS A 68 -8.92 0.08 0.39
C HIS A 68 -10.41 -0.15 0.10
N LYS A 69 -10.92 0.34 -1.04
CA LYS A 69 -12.28 0.05 -1.49
C LYS A 69 -12.49 -1.45 -1.60
N PHE A 70 -11.59 -2.19 -2.25
CA PHE A 70 -11.68 -3.64 -2.36
C PHE A 70 -11.78 -4.31 -0.97
N HIS A 71 -10.92 -3.93 -0.02
CA HIS A 71 -10.94 -4.43 1.35
C HIS A 71 -12.30 -4.22 2.03
N GLN A 72 -12.91 -3.04 1.87
CA GLN A 72 -14.25 -2.75 2.40
C GLN A 72 -15.36 -3.65 1.86
N ALA A 73 -15.16 -4.33 0.73
CA ALA A 73 -16.12 -5.30 0.20
C ALA A 73 -15.91 -6.72 0.74
N LEU A 74 -14.79 -6.99 1.40
CA LEU A 74 -14.51 -8.32 1.91
C LEU A 74 -15.38 -8.62 3.14
N PRO A 75 -15.81 -9.89 3.29
CA PRO A 75 -16.54 -10.29 4.48
C PRO A 75 -15.66 -10.08 5.71
N GLY A 76 -16.25 -9.57 6.79
CA GLY A 76 -15.53 -9.36 8.05
C GLY A 76 -14.67 -8.09 8.11
N TYR A 77 -14.57 -7.25 7.06
CA TYR A 77 -13.77 -6.01 7.07
C TYR A 77 -13.95 -5.15 8.33
N LYS A 78 -15.17 -5.00 8.82
CA LYS A 78 -15.48 -4.16 10.00
C LYS A 78 -15.03 -4.76 11.33
N ALA A 79 -14.79 -6.07 11.36
CA ALA A 79 -14.32 -6.79 12.54
C ALA A 79 -12.80 -6.85 12.62
N THR A 80 -12.09 -6.41 11.58
CA THR A 80 -10.63 -6.38 11.51
C THR A 80 -10.08 -5.43 12.58
N MET A 81 -9.35 -5.98 13.55
CA MET A 81 -8.70 -5.22 14.63
C MET A 81 -7.21 -4.96 14.40
N GLU A 82 -6.60 -5.67 13.45
CA GLU A 82 -5.17 -5.61 13.13
C GLU A 82 -4.98 -5.39 11.62
N PRO A 83 -3.85 -4.80 11.17
CA PRO A 83 -3.58 -4.64 9.74
C PRO A 83 -3.60 -6.00 9.02
N PRO A 84 -4.53 -6.24 8.06
CA PRO A 84 -4.68 -7.55 7.45
C PRO A 84 -3.80 -7.75 6.23
N PHE A 85 -3.14 -6.70 5.75
CA PHE A 85 -2.32 -6.71 4.56
C PHE A 85 -0.87 -7.05 4.88
N GLU A 86 -0.28 -7.89 4.03
CA GLU A 86 1.16 -8.09 3.97
C GLU A 86 1.62 -7.74 2.55
N PHE A 87 2.17 -6.54 2.37
CA PHE A 87 2.72 -6.08 1.09
C PHE A 87 4.14 -6.60 0.91
N VAL A 88 4.39 -7.24 -0.23
CA VAL A 88 5.68 -7.85 -0.58
C VAL A 88 6.49 -6.93 -1.49
N LEU A 89 5.80 -6.23 -2.41
CA LEU A 89 6.41 -5.33 -3.38
C LEU A 89 5.38 -4.31 -3.83
N TRP A 90 5.77 -3.05 -3.99
CA TRP A 90 4.89 -2.01 -4.55
C TRP A 90 5.63 -1.11 -5.52
N TRP A 91 6.40 -0.16 -5.02
CA TRP A 91 7.17 0.76 -5.85
C TRP A 91 8.66 0.54 -5.61
N ASP A 92 9.38 0.23 -6.69
CA ASP A 92 10.83 0.10 -6.70
C ASP A 92 11.39 1.04 -7.77
N PRO A 93 12.04 2.15 -7.37
CA PRO A 93 12.62 3.11 -8.32
C PRO A 93 13.89 2.59 -9.01
N THR A 94 14.46 1.49 -8.53
CA THR A 94 15.67 0.88 -9.08
C THR A 94 15.38 -0.28 -10.03
N ASP A 95 14.13 -0.76 -10.07
CA ASP A 95 13.71 -1.80 -10.99
C ASP A 95 13.68 -1.28 -12.44
N THR A 96 14.22 -2.08 -13.35
CA THR A 96 14.24 -1.82 -14.79
C THR A 96 12.89 -2.05 -15.46
N ASP A 97 11.99 -2.81 -14.83
CA ASP A 97 10.62 -2.99 -15.28
C ASP A 97 9.82 -1.72 -14.99
N PRO A 98 9.30 -1.03 -16.03
CA PRO A 98 8.50 0.18 -15.86
C PRO A 98 7.26 -0.03 -14.99
N GLU A 99 6.76 -1.27 -14.89
CA GLU A 99 5.60 -1.57 -14.05
C GLU A 99 5.89 -1.32 -12.56
N TRP A 100 7.02 -1.81 -12.05
CA TRP A 100 7.42 -1.64 -10.64
C TRP A 100 7.92 -0.23 -10.33
N ASN A 101 8.49 0.46 -11.33
CA ASN A 101 8.89 1.85 -11.18
C ASN A 101 7.70 2.84 -11.25
N SER A 102 6.53 2.41 -11.75
CA SER A 102 5.38 3.31 -11.93
C SER A 102 4.54 3.56 -10.67
N GLY A 103 4.60 2.66 -9.68
CA GLY A 103 3.72 2.67 -8.51
C GLY A 103 2.27 2.23 -8.77
N LYS A 104 1.95 1.77 -9.99
CA LYS A 104 0.59 1.33 -10.40
C LYS A 104 0.27 -0.12 -10.05
N THR A 105 1.27 -0.88 -9.65
CA THR A 105 1.16 -2.31 -9.36
C THR A 105 1.74 -2.60 -7.99
N CYS A 106 1.16 -3.55 -7.26
CA CYS A 106 1.72 -4.07 -6.02
C CYS A 106 1.42 -5.56 -5.88
N ARG A 107 2.13 -6.21 -4.96
CA ARG A 107 1.91 -7.60 -4.56
C ARG A 107 1.62 -7.66 -3.08
N PHE A 108 0.54 -8.32 -2.73
CA PHE A 108 0.17 -8.48 -1.33
C PHE A 108 -0.51 -9.81 -1.06
N MET A 109 -0.50 -10.17 0.21
CA MET A 109 -1.36 -11.18 0.80
C MET A 109 -2.34 -10.50 1.75
N LEU A 110 -3.50 -11.12 1.94
CA LEU A 110 -4.47 -10.69 2.93
C LEU A 110 -4.71 -11.83 3.91
N SER A 111 -4.68 -11.54 5.21
CA SER A 111 -4.99 -12.51 6.26
C SER A 111 -6.35 -13.15 6.02
N ASP A 112 -6.45 -14.45 6.27
CA ASP A 112 -7.69 -15.25 6.16
C ASP A 112 -8.27 -15.46 4.76
N PHE A 113 -7.62 -14.98 3.69
CA PHE A 113 -8.07 -15.20 2.32
C PHE A 113 -7.03 -15.93 1.46
N ALA A 114 -7.49 -16.85 0.63
CA ALA A 114 -6.70 -17.35 -0.49
C ALA A 114 -6.79 -16.35 -1.67
N ALA A 115 -5.79 -16.37 -2.55
CA ALA A 115 -5.75 -15.53 -3.74
C ALA A 115 -6.98 -15.71 -4.65
N SER A 116 -7.52 -16.94 -4.73
CA SER A 116 -8.74 -17.24 -5.46
C SER A 116 -9.96 -16.52 -4.90
N ASP A 117 -10.05 -16.39 -3.57
CA ASP A 117 -11.16 -15.70 -2.90
C ASP A 117 -11.08 -14.21 -3.17
N LEU A 118 -9.87 -13.62 -3.07
CA LEU A 118 -9.64 -12.22 -3.37
C LEU A 118 -10.07 -11.88 -4.81
N ILE A 119 -9.73 -12.73 -5.77
CA ILE A 119 -10.15 -12.57 -7.17
C ILE A 119 -11.67 -12.68 -7.32
N HIS A 120 -12.29 -13.63 -6.64
CA HIS A 120 -13.74 -13.80 -6.65
C HIS A 120 -14.45 -12.52 -6.16
N TYR A 121 -14.06 -12.00 -5.00
CA TYR A 121 -14.65 -10.79 -4.43
C TYR A 121 -14.33 -9.52 -5.23
N ASN A 122 -13.15 -9.45 -5.85
CA ASN A 122 -12.81 -8.31 -6.70
C ASN A 122 -13.69 -8.27 -7.96
N LYS A 123 -13.98 -9.44 -8.56
CA LYS A 123 -14.86 -9.56 -9.74
C LYS A 123 -16.33 -9.24 -9.42
N SER A 124 -16.79 -9.56 -8.21
CA SER A 124 -18.18 -9.26 -7.81
C SER A 124 -18.41 -7.76 -7.60
N ARG A 125 -17.36 -6.98 -7.31
CA ARG A 125 -17.44 -5.53 -7.14
C ARG A 125 -17.28 -4.78 -8.47
N ARG A 126 -18.41 -4.50 -9.12
CA ARG A 126 -18.44 -3.67 -10.34
C ARG A 126 -17.90 -2.26 -10.06
N GLY A 127 -17.08 -1.74 -10.97
CA GLY A 127 -16.64 -0.35 -10.98
C GLY A 127 -15.38 0.01 -10.19
N ASN A 128 -14.76 -0.92 -9.44
CA ASN A 128 -13.56 -0.61 -8.65
C ASN A 128 -12.27 -0.45 -9.49
N ARG A 129 -12.32 -0.73 -10.81
CA ARG A 129 -11.18 -0.73 -11.77
C ARG A 129 -9.85 -1.17 -11.14
N LEU A 130 -9.91 -2.25 -10.38
CA LEU A 130 -8.78 -2.93 -9.77
C LEU A 130 -8.70 -4.29 -10.45
N GLU A 131 -7.56 -4.62 -11.04
CA GLU A 131 -7.28 -5.96 -11.50
C GLU A 131 -6.54 -6.72 -10.40
N LEU A 132 -6.94 -7.97 -10.17
CA LEU A 132 -6.19 -8.89 -9.31
C LEU A 132 -5.81 -10.12 -10.14
N LYS A 133 -4.53 -10.48 -10.11
CA LYS A 133 -3.98 -11.68 -10.73
C LYS A 133 -3.38 -12.58 -9.65
N GLN A 134 -3.72 -13.86 -9.71
CA GLN A 134 -3.17 -14.85 -8.80
C GLN A 134 -1.71 -15.15 -9.17
N LEU A 135 -0.81 -15.07 -8.19
CA LEU A 135 0.58 -15.51 -8.36
C LEU A 135 0.84 -16.83 -7.63
N THR A 136 0.30 -16.98 -6.42
CA THR A 136 0.40 -18.22 -5.63
C THR A 136 -0.95 -18.55 -4.97
N GLN A 137 -1.00 -19.49 -4.02
CA GLN A 137 -2.23 -19.75 -3.25
C GLN A 137 -2.67 -18.56 -2.39
N ARG A 138 -1.73 -17.69 -1.97
CA ARG A 138 -2.02 -16.54 -1.09
C ARG A 138 -1.65 -15.19 -1.68
N LEU A 139 -0.65 -15.16 -2.56
CA LEU A 139 -0.12 -13.92 -3.14
C LEU A 139 -0.92 -13.52 -4.38
N VAL A 140 -1.34 -12.25 -4.41
CA VAL A 140 -1.94 -11.61 -5.58
C VAL A 140 -1.09 -10.44 -6.03
N GLU A 141 -1.12 -10.19 -7.34
CA GLU A 141 -0.67 -8.96 -7.95
C GLU A 141 -1.90 -8.09 -8.24
N ALA A 142 -1.83 -6.82 -7.84
CA ALA A 142 -2.91 -5.87 -7.96
C ALA A 142 -2.48 -4.68 -8.80
N LYS A 143 -3.36 -4.26 -9.71
CA LYS A 143 -3.10 -3.16 -10.64
C LYS A 143 -4.31 -2.26 -10.80
N ALA A 144 -4.08 -0.94 -10.77
CA ALA A 144 -5.11 0.03 -11.10
C ALA A 144 -5.35 0.07 -12.62
N ILE A 145 -6.61 -0.03 -13.05
CA ILE A 145 -7.00 0.01 -14.47
C ILE A 145 -7.60 1.37 -14.81
N ASN A 146 -6.99 2.04 -15.79
CA ASN A 146 -7.44 3.32 -16.35
C ASN A 146 -8.54 3.20 -17.38
#